data_AF-A0A7S2BJQ2-F1
#
_entry.id   AF-A0A7S2BJQ2-F1
#
_cell.length_a   1.000
_cell.length_b   1.000
_cell.length_c   1.000
_cell.angle_alpha   90.00
_cell.angle_beta   90.00
_cell.angle_gamma   90.00
#
_symmetry.space_group_name_H-M   'P 1'
#
loop_
_entity.id
_entity.type
_entity.pdbx_description
1 polymer ?
#
loop_
_entity_poly.entity_id
_entity_poly.type
_entity_poly.pdbx_seq_one_letter_code
_entity_poly.pdbx_strand_id
1 'polypeptide(L)'
;EFDDKTLHEVYLKAWAIVVEESSPEFVMTSYNRVQGNWPFATTKYLTLLREKLGFEGSVMTDWFSTWDMFSSGRIQQSSSGPKSPFEGKTGFMGDPWSVMEAGTDIE
;
A
#
# COMPACT_ATOMS: atom_id res chain seq x y z
N GLU A 1 0.75 -19.85 2.33
CA GLU A 1 0.51 -19.37 0.95
C GLU A 1 -0.88 -19.84 0.55
N PHE A 2 -1.58 -19.08 -0.29
CA PHE A 2 -2.94 -19.39 -0.74
C PHE A 2 -3.05 -19.11 -2.24
N ASP A 3 -3.98 -19.79 -2.89
CA ASP A 3 -4.21 -19.66 -4.32
C ASP A 3 -4.90 -18.33 -4.69
N ASP A 4 -4.81 -17.96 -5.97
CA ASP A 4 -5.33 -16.68 -6.47
C ASP A 4 -6.85 -16.55 -6.33
N LYS A 5 -7.59 -17.66 -6.40
CA LYS A 5 -9.05 -17.65 -6.21
C LYS A 5 -9.37 -17.30 -4.75
N THR A 6 -8.67 -17.89 -3.79
CA THR A 6 -8.82 -17.55 -2.37
C THR A 6 -8.50 -16.07 -2.10
N LEU A 7 -7.49 -15.49 -2.77
CA LEU A 7 -7.19 -14.05 -2.67
C LEU A 7 -8.41 -13.20 -3.06
N HIS A 8 -9.01 -13.49 -4.21
CA HIS A 8 -10.08 -12.67 -4.78
C HIS A 8 -11.44 -12.91 -4.12
N GLU A 9 -11.81 -14.16 -3.87
CA GLU A 9 -13.14 -14.51 -3.40
C GLU A 9 -13.31 -14.35 -1.89
N VAL A 10 -12.24 -14.46 -1.11
CA VAL A 10 -12.31 -14.37 0.35
C VAL A 10 -11.74 -13.04 0.86
N TYR A 11 -10.47 -12.76 0.57
CA TYR A 11 -9.80 -11.61 1.18
C TYR A 11 -10.15 -10.28 0.52
N LEU A 12 -10.13 -10.23 -0.82
CA LEU A 12 -10.44 -8.99 -1.55
C LEU A 12 -11.94 -8.71 -1.64
N LYS A 13 -12.80 -9.70 -1.41
CA LYS A 13 -14.25 -9.51 -1.49
C LYS A 13 -14.75 -8.48 -0.48
N ALA A 14 -14.24 -8.50 0.75
CA ALA A 14 -14.58 -7.50 1.76
C ALA A 14 -14.11 -6.10 1.36
N TRP A 15 -12.90 -5.99 0.80
CA TRP A 15 -12.36 -4.71 0.32
C TRP A 15 -13.13 -4.14 -0.87
N ALA A 16 -13.57 -5.00 -1.80
CA ALA A 16 -14.41 -4.57 -2.91
C ALA A 16 -15.69 -3.90 -2.42
N ILE A 17 -16.37 -4.52 -1.44
CA ILE A 17 -17.58 -3.96 -0.82
C ILE A 17 -17.28 -2.62 -0.13
N VAL A 18 -16.22 -2.55 0.67
CA VAL A 18 -15.84 -1.31 1.37
C VAL A 18 -15.55 -0.18 0.39
N VAL A 19 -14.76 -0.44 -0.66
CA VAL A 19 -14.41 0.59 -1.65
C VAL A 19 -15.64 1.06 -2.41
N GLU A 20 -16.51 0.13 -2.84
CA GLU A 20 -17.71 0.43 -3.61
C GLU A 20 -18.77 1.18 -2.77
N GLU A 21 -19.00 0.75 -1.53
CA GLU A 21 -20.12 1.26 -0.73
C GLU A 21 -19.78 2.49 0.11
N SER A 22 -18.49 2.74 0.40
CA SER A 22 -18.11 3.76 1.40
C SER A 22 -17.09 4.80 0.93
N SER A 23 -16.50 4.65 -0.26
CA SER A 23 -15.49 5.58 -0.81
C SER A 23 -14.45 6.05 0.23
N PRO A 24 -13.71 5.11 0.85
CA PRO A 24 -12.80 5.45 1.94
C PRO A 24 -11.72 6.43 1.47
N GLU A 25 -11.44 7.43 2.30
CA GLU A 25 -10.36 8.39 2.01
C GLU A 25 -8.97 7.77 2.15
N PHE A 26 -8.83 6.74 2.99
CA PHE A 26 -7.56 6.11 3.32
C PHE A 26 -7.69 4.59 3.46
N VAL A 27 -6.65 3.87 3.03
CA VAL A 27 -6.45 2.45 3.34
C VAL A 27 -5.03 2.20 3.77
N MET A 28 -4.84 1.20 4.64
CA MET A 28 -3.54 0.85 5.20
C MET A 28 -3.12 -0.54 4.71
N THR A 29 -1.88 -0.65 4.23
CA THR A 29 -1.27 -1.92 3.84
C THR A 29 -0.85 -2.69 5.09
N SER A 30 -1.00 -4.01 5.07
CA SER A 30 -0.73 -4.86 6.24
C SER A 30 0.76 -5.15 6.44
N TYR A 31 1.14 -5.52 7.66
CA TYR A 31 2.48 -6.03 7.96
C TYR A 31 2.83 -7.27 7.16
N ASN A 32 1.94 -8.25 7.11
CA ASN A 32 2.29 -9.58 6.62
C ASN A 32 2.57 -9.59 5.11
N ARG A 33 3.45 -10.49 4.68
CA ARG A 33 3.61 -10.79 3.27
C ARG A 33 2.34 -11.44 2.73
N VAL A 34 1.93 -11.01 1.55
CA VAL A 34 0.83 -11.61 0.77
C VAL A 34 1.48 -12.31 -0.41
N GLN A 35 1.25 -13.63 -0.55
CA GLN A 35 1.90 -14.46 -1.56
C GLN A 35 3.42 -14.20 -1.69
N GLY A 36 4.11 -14.13 -0.54
CA GLY A 36 5.57 -13.90 -0.47
C GLY A 36 6.04 -12.45 -0.61
N ASN A 37 5.15 -11.51 -0.91
CA ASN A 37 5.47 -10.12 -1.25
C ASN A 37 4.97 -9.13 -0.19
N TRP A 38 5.71 -8.05 0.04
CA TRP A 38 5.30 -6.99 0.97
C TRP A 38 4.25 -6.07 0.31
N PRO A 39 3.04 -5.92 0.87
CA PRO A 39 1.97 -5.17 0.21
C PRO A 39 2.30 -3.71 -0.10
N PHE A 40 3.13 -3.06 0.73
CA PHE A 40 3.53 -1.66 0.55
C PHE A 40 4.57 -1.44 -0.56
N ALA A 41 5.32 -2.48 -0.94
CA ALA A 41 6.45 -2.41 -1.89
C ALA A 41 6.23 -3.24 -3.15
N THR A 42 4.98 -3.64 -3.43
CA THR A 42 4.66 -4.50 -4.57
C THR A 42 3.57 -3.88 -5.41
N THR A 43 3.93 -3.51 -6.65
CA THR A 43 3.04 -2.82 -7.58
C THR A 43 1.76 -3.59 -7.85
N LYS A 44 1.82 -4.93 -7.93
CA LYS A 44 0.66 -5.81 -8.17
C LYS A 44 -0.54 -5.49 -7.28
N TYR A 45 -0.32 -5.26 -5.98
CA TYR A 45 -1.42 -5.04 -5.04
C TYR A 45 -2.00 -3.63 -5.13
N LEU A 46 -1.15 -2.64 -5.39
CA LEU A 46 -1.59 -1.27 -5.64
C LEU A 46 -2.37 -1.19 -6.96
N THR A 47 -1.88 -1.83 -8.03
CA THR A 47 -2.61 -1.93 -9.30
C THR A 47 -3.96 -2.61 -9.11
N LEU A 48 -4.02 -3.71 -8.35
CA LEU A 48 -5.28 -4.38 -8.07
C LEU A 48 -6.25 -3.47 -7.31
N LEU A 49 -5.78 -2.75 -6.29
CA LEU A 49 -6.59 -1.82 -5.52
C LEU A 49 -7.10 -0.64 -6.37
N ARG A 50 -6.26 -0.06 -7.23
CA ARG A 50 -6.60 1.08 -8.09
C ARG A 50 -7.45 0.68 -9.30
N GLU A 51 -6.98 -0.26 -10.10
CA GLU A 51 -7.58 -0.59 -11.40
C GLU A 51 -8.72 -1.60 -11.31
N LYS A 52 -8.68 -2.53 -10.34
CA LYS A 52 -9.72 -3.57 -10.20
C LYS A 52 -10.78 -3.20 -9.18
N LEU A 53 -10.37 -2.63 -8.05
CA LEU A 53 -11.32 -2.22 -7.01
C LEU A 53 -11.77 -0.76 -7.14
N GLY A 54 -11.13 0.06 -7.99
CA GLY A 54 -11.54 1.44 -8.22
C GLY A 54 -11.26 2.38 -7.03
N PHE A 55 -10.30 2.05 -6.17
CA PHE A 55 -9.99 2.88 -5.01
C PHE A 55 -9.28 4.17 -5.44
N GLU A 56 -9.86 5.32 -5.11
CA GLU A 56 -9.32 6.66 -5.44
C GLU A 56 -8.63 7.35 -4.26
N GLY A 57 -8.81 6.84 -3.04
CA GLY A 57 -8.26 7.43 -1.82
C GLY A 57 -6.75 7.31 -1.68
N SER A 58 -6.25 7.51 -0.47
CA SER A 58 -4.83 7.51 -0.15
C SER A 58 -4.40 6.16 0.44
N VAL A 59 -3.23 5.65 0.05
CA VAL A 59 -2.70 4.40 0.63
C VAL A 59 -1.62 4.73 1.63
N MET A 60 -1.65 4.08 2.79
CA MET A 60 -0.59 4.16 3.78
C MET A 60 -0.03 2.84 4.25
N THR A 61 1.12 2.88 4.92
CA THR A 61 1.70 1.68 5.56
C THR A 61 1.23 1.52 6.98
N ASP A 62 1.19 0.27 7.44
CA ASP A 62 1.14 0.01 8.87
C ASP A 62 2.44 0.50 9.55
N TRP A 63 2.36 0.70 10.85
CA TRP A 63 3.42 1.31 11.64
C TRP A 63 4.70 0.48 11.62
N PHE A 64 5.82 1.02 11.16
CA PHE A 64 7.09 0.28 11.09
C PHE A 64 7.08 -0.94 10.16
N SER A 65 6.06 -1.13 9.31
CA SER A 65 6.06 -2.23 8.33
C SER A 65 7.24 -2.16 7.35
N THR A 66 7.84 -0.97 7.25
CA THR A 66 8.98 -0.65 6.39
C THR A 66 10.33 -0.68 7.11
N TRP A 67 10.37 -0.94 8.42
CA TRP A 67 11.58 -0.81 9.23
C TRP A 67 12.73 -1.69 8.75
N ASP A 68 12.46 -2.93 8.35
CA ASP A 68 13.48 -3.85 7.84
C ASP A 68 14.12 -3.31 6.54
N MET A 69 13.30 -2.81 5.62
CA MET A 69 13.77 -2.20 4.38
C MET A 69 14.50 -0.87 4.62
N PHE A 70 14.05 -0.10 5.62
CA PHE A 70 14.70 1.16 6.00
C PHE A 70 16.07 0.91 6.61
N SER A 71 16.15 -0.01 7.59
CA SER A 71 17.39 -0.36 8.29
C SER A 71 18.44 -1.00 7.37
N SER A 72 18.00 -1.68 6.30
CA SER A 72 18.87 -2.25 5.27
C SER A 72 19.25 -1.27 4.16
N GLY A 73 18.72 -0.04 4.18
CA GLY A 73 18.99 0.99 3.18
C GLY A 73 18.31 0.76 1.82
N ARG A 74 17.36 -0.18 1.72
CA ARG A 74 16.60 -0.47 0.50
C ARG A 74 15.52 0.56 0.20
N ILE A 75 15.06 1.25 1.24
CA ILE A 75 14.24 2.45 1.12
C ILE A 75 14.95 3.59 1.83
N GLN A 76 14.93 4.76 1.20
CA GLN A 76 15.53 5.96 1.76
C GLN A 76 14.42 6.93 2.16
N GLN A 77 14.54 7.52 3.34
CA GLN A 77 13.59 8.52 3.81
C GLN A 77 13.66 9.75 2.89
N SER A 78 12.56 10.06 2.20
CA SER A 78 12.39 11.36 1.56
C SER A 78 12.19 12.41 2.65
N SER A 79 13.17 13.30 2.83
CA SER A 79 13.11 14.43 3.76
C SER A 79 12.30 15.63 3.24
N SER A 80 11.73 15.53 2.03
CA SER A 80 10.84 16.55 1.49
C SER A 80 9.39 16.26 1.90
N GLY A 81 8.83 17.16 2.71
CA GLY A 81 7.39 17.40 2.78
C GLY A 81 6.77 17.60 1.40
N PRO A 82 5.42 17.61 1.31
CA PRO A 82 4.67 17.06 0.19
C PRO A 82 5.03 17.72 -1.13
N LYS A 83 5.65 16.95 -2.03
CA LYS A 83 5.72 17.25 -3.46
C LYS A 83 5.54 15.97 -4.26
N SER A 84 4.33 15.78 -4.76
CA SER A 84 4.04 14.84 -5.86
C SER A 84 3.50 15.66 -7.04
N PRO A 85 4.00 15.46 -8.27
CA PRO A 85 3.40 15.99 -9.49
C PRO A 85 2.17 15.17 -9.96
N PHE A 86 1.73 14.18 -9.18
CA PHE A 86 0.57 13.33 -9.47
C PHE A 86 -0.47 13.41 -8.34
N GLU A 87 -1.68 13.72 -8.75
CA GLU A 87 -2.89 13.85 -7.94
C GLU A 87 -3.32 12.47 -7.42
N GLY A 88 -2.74 12.03 -6.29
CA GLY A 88 -3.03 10.75 -5.63
C GLY A 88 -2.04 10.48 -4.49
N LYS A 89 -2.48 10.62 -3.23
CA LYS A 89 -1.59 10.63 -2.06
C LYS A 89 -1.30 9.20 -1.59
N THR A 90 -0.06 8.73 -1.68
CA THR A 90 0.42 7.56 -0.92
C THR A 90 1.41 8.05 0.14
N GLY A 91 1.30 7.62 1.41
CA GLY A 91 2.18 8.08 2.49
C GLY A 91 2.43 7.00 3.54
N PHE A 92 3.55 6.99 4.24
CA PHE A 92 3.98 5.83 5.04
C PHE A 92 3.81 6.15 6.53
N MET A 93 3.13 5.28 7.29
CA MET A 93 2.92 5.51 8.72
C MET A 93 4.05 4.84 9.53
N GLY A 94 4.73 5.62 10.37
CA GLY A 94 5.92 5.23 11.12
C GLY A 94 6.68 6.45 11.70
N ASP A 95 6.40 7.62 11.12
CA ASP A 95 6.68 8.96 11.65
C ASP A 95 5.55 9.87 11.13
N PRO A 96 4.90 10.70 11.96
CA PRO A 96 3.82 11.61 11.54
C PRO A 96 4.20 12.57 10.39
N TRP A 97 5.49 12.68 10.02
CA TRP A 97 5.98 13.55 8.95
C TRP A 97 6.49 12.86 7.69
N SER A 98 6.43 11.53 7.61
CA SER A 98 7.08 10.79 6.53
C SER A 98 6.11 10.37 5.41
N VAL A 99 6.30 10.93 4.21
CA VAL A 99 5.64 10.47 2.98
C VAL A 99 6.70 9.79 2.12
N MET A 100 6.62 8.47 1.94
CA MET A 100 7.35 7.78 0.87
C MET A 100 6.37 7.51 -0.29
N GLU A 101 6.89 7.21 -1.48
CA GLU A 101 6.07 6.80 -2.63
C GLU A 101 5.78 5.31 -2.54
N ALA A 102 4.50 4.92 -2.50
CA ALA A 102 4.13 3.50 -2.54
C ALA A 102 4.02 3.07 -4.01
N GLY A 103 4.61 1.92 -4.35
CA GLY A 103 4.61 1.41 -5.73
C GLY A 103 5.95 1.49 -6.46
N THR A 104 7.05 1.72 -5.76
CA THR A 104 8.36 1.34 -6.29
C THR A 104 8.47 -0.18 -6.14
N ASP A 105 8.60 -0.93 -7.24
CA ASP A 105 9.09 -2.30 -7.16
C ASP A 105 10.55 -2.23 -6.71
N ILE A 106 10.79 -2.58 -5.45
CA ILE A 106 12.13 -2.59 -4.86
C ILE A 106 12.68 -4.00 -5.02
N GLU A 107 13.75 -4.14 -5.79
CA GLU A 107 14.48 -5.42 -5.96
C GLU A 107 15.04 -5.98 -4.62
#